data_AF-A0AA39TEK5-F1
#
_entry.id   AF-A0AA39TEK5-F1
#
_cell.length_a   1.000
_cell.length_b   1.000
_cell.length_c   1.000
_cell.angle_alpha   90.00
_cell.angle_beta   90.00
_cell.angle_gamma   90.00
#
_symmetry.space_group_name_H-M   'P 1'
#
loop_
_entity.id
_entity.type
_entity.pdbx_description
1 polymer ?
#
loop_
_entity_poly.entity_id
_entity_poly.type
_entity_poly.pdbx_seq_one_letter_code
_entity_poly.pdbx_strand_id
1 'polypeptide(L)'
;RSVHNTHTERMWVETSRSWCDHWYTLFMELKASYGLDHDKSAHIWLLQRLFLTKIDEQACLWADDWNNHKIPLEGKRPETPHNMWIESQIMDG
;
A
#
# COMPACT_ATOMS: atom_id res chain seq x y z
N ARG A 1 -14.27 8.52 15.92
CA ARG A 1 -13.54 7.32 15.43
C ARG A 1 -14.59 6.34 14.96
N SER A 2 -14.79 6.20 13.64
CA SER A 2 -15.90 5.42 13.09
C SER A 2 -15.56 3.93 13.17
N VAL A 3 -16.30 3.18 13.99
CA VAL A 3 -16.21 1.70 14.10
C VAL A 3 -16.50 1.04 12.73
N HIS A 4 -17.16 1.79 11.84
CA HIS A 4 -17.52 1.37 10.49
C HIS A 4 -16.34 1.33 9.51
N ASN A 5 -15.22 2.02 9.79
CA ASN A 5 -14.04 2.01 8.91
C ASN A 5 -13.03 0.91 9.28
N THR A 6 -13.26 0.16 10.36
CA THR A 6 -12.29 -0.81 10.89
C THR A 6 -12.01 -1.96 9.90
N HIS A 7 -13.01 -2.39 9.12
CA HIS A 7 -12.80 -3.42 8.10
C HIS A 7 -11.95 -2.89 6.94
N THR A 8 -12.26 -1.69 6.44
CA THR A 8 -11.51 -1.01 5.37
C THR A 8 -10.08 -0.71 5.80
N GLU A 9 -9.85 -0.25 7.04
CA GLU A 9 -8.52 -0.03 7.60
C GLU A 9 -7.73 -1.33 7.73
N ARG A 10 -8.35 -2.41 8.24
CA ARG A 10 -7.68 -3.71 8.34
C ARG A 10 -7.30 -4.24 6.95
N MET A 11 -8.21 -4.19 6.00
CA MET A 11 -7.98 -4.65 4.64
C MET A 11 -6.91 -3.79 3.93
N TRP A 12 -6.85 -2.49 4.20
CA TRP A 12 -5.79 -1.61 3.71
C TRP A 12 -4.42 -2.00 4.28
N VAL A 13 -4.35 -2.28 5.59
CA VAL A 13 -3.11 -2.73 6.25
C VAL A 13 -2.68 -4.11 5.75
N GLU A 14 -3.60 -5.05 5.56
CA GLU A 14 -3.29 -6.40 5.08
C GLU A 14 -2.79 -6.38 3.62
N THR A 15 -3.46 -5.63 2.74
CA THR A 15 -3.06 -5.55 1.33
C THR A 15 -1.80 -4.69 1.14
N SER A 16 -1.54 -3.69 1.99
CA SER A 16 -0.28 -2.93 1.92
C SER A 16 0.90 -3.73 2.44
N ARG A 17 0.71 -4.55 3.48
CA ARG A 17 1.74 -5.48 3.96
C ARG A 17 2.20 -6.45 2.89
N SER A 18 1.28 -7.00 2.09
CA SER A 18 1.63 -8.03 1.12
C SER A 18 2.66 -7.56 0.08
N TRP A 19 2.57 -6.34 -0.43
CA TRP A 19 3.56 -5.81 -1.39
C TRP A 19 4.80 -5.26 -0.69
N CYS A 20 4.67 -4.69 0.52
CA CYS A 20 5.82 -4.28 1.33
C CYS A 20 6.70 -5.47 1.77
N ASP A 21 6.09 -6.62 2.06
CA ASP A 21 6.78 -7.84 2.50
C ASP A 21 7.74 -8.37 1.41
N HIS A 22 7.41 -8.16 0.14
CA HIS A 22 8.31 -8.49 -0.97
C HIS A 22 9.62 -7.68 -0.90
N TRP A 23 9.53 -6.37 -0.73
CA TRP A 23 10.70 -5.49 -0.60
C TRP A 23 11.49 -5.77 0.66
N TYR A 24 10.79 -6.04 1.77
CA TYR A 24 11.42 -6.45 3.02
C TYR A 24 12.25 -7.72 2.83
N THR A 25 11.67 -8.75 2.19
CA THR A 25 12.36 -10.02 1.92
C THR A 25 13.59 -9.81 1.04
N LEU A 26 13.46 -9.00 -0.03
CA LEU A 26 14.57 -8.66 -0.91
C LEU A 26 15.73 -7.99 -0.13
N PHE A 27 15.43 -6.98 0.69
CA PHE A 27 16.46 -6.27 1.45
C PHE A 27 17.09 -7.13 2.55
N MET A 28 16.33 -8.04 3.15
CA MET A 28 16.87 -9.02 4.10
C MET A 28 17.81 -10.02 3.41
N GLU A 29 17.47 -10.48 2.21
CA GLU A 29 18.35 -11.34 1.41
C GLU A 29 19.64 -10.60 1.01
N LEU A 30 19.53 -9.34 0.59
CA LEU A 30 20.71 -8.50 0.31
C LEU A 30 21.61 -8.35 1.54
N LYS A 31 21.02 -8.26 2.74
CA LYS A 31 21.77 -8.19 4.00
C LYS A 31 22.44 -9.52 4.35
N ALA A 32 21.72 -10.64 4.20
CA ALA A 32 22.19 -11.96 4.57
C ALA A 32 23.28 -12.50 3.62
N SER A 33 23.08 -12.33 2.30
CA SER A 33 23.84 -13.04 1.28
C SER A 33 24.80 -12.13 0.49
N TYR A 34 24.57 -10.81 0.48
CA TYR A 34 25.27 -9.89 -0.42
C TYR A 34 25.97 -8.71 0.29
N GLY A 35 26.01 -8.72 1.63
CA GLY A 35 26.76 -7.73 2.41
C GLY A 35 26.14 -6.33 2.44
N LEU A 36 24.83 -6.22 2.20
CA LEU A 36 24.11 -4.97 2.44
C LEU A 36 24.25 -4.58 3.92
N ASP A 37 24.55 -3.31 4.15
CA ASP A 37 24.86 -2.75 5.46
C ASP A 37 24.01 -1.49 5.61
N HIS A 38 23.06 -1.53 6.52
CA HIS A 38 22.11 -0.44 6.72
C HIS A 38 22.71 0.79 7.42
N ASP A 39 23.87 0.63 8.06
CA ASP A 39 24.57 1.73 8.73
C ASP A 39 25.45 2.50 7.73
N LYS A 40 25.69 1.94 6.55
CA LYS A 40 26.40 2.60 5.45
C LYS A 40 25.43 3.42 4.61
N SER A 41 25.51 4.74 4.77
CA SER A 41 24.75 5.70 3.95
C SER A 41 24.93 5.49 2.44
N ALA A 42 26.11 5.06 1.99
CA ALA A 42 26.37 4.71 0.58
C ALA A 42 25.51 3.53 0.08
N HIS A 43 25.29 2.51 0.93
CA HIS A 43 24.46 1.36 0.59
C HIS A 43 22.99 1.78 0.55
N ILE A 44 22.54 2.62 1.49
CA ILE A 44 21.18 3.18 1.48
C ILE A 44 20.94 4.05 0.23
N TRP A 45 21.89 4.92 -0.12
CA TRP A 45 21.81 5.74 -1.33
C TRP A 45 21.70 4.87 -2.59
N LEU A 46 22.49 3.79 -2.66
CA LEU A 46 22.44 2.84 -3.79
C LEU A 46 21.07 2.16 -3.87
N LEU A 47 20.52 1.68 -2.74
CA LEU A 47 19.19 1.09 -2.71
C LEU A 47 18.11 2.07 -3.18
N GLN A 48 18.15 3.31 -2.68
CA GLN A 48 17.23 4.36 -3.12
C GLN A 48 17.37 4.61 -4.63
N ARG A 49 18.59 4.72 -5.14
CA ARG A 49 18.82 4.96 -6.56
C ARG A 49 18.32 3.82 -7.46
N LEU A 50 18.39 2.58 -7.00
CA LEU A 50 18.00 1.40 -7.77
C LEU A 50 16.51 1.05 -7.66
N PHE A 51 15.92 1.24 -6.48
CA PHE A 51 14.62 0.66 -6.14
C PHE A 51 13.56 1.68 -5.77
N LEU A 52 13.89 2.91 -5.39
CA LEU A 52 12.89 3.89 -4.96
C LEU A 52 11.84 4.15 -6.02
N THR A 53 12.26 4.36 -7.28
CA THR A 53 11.31 4.56 -8.39
C THR A 53 10.38 3.36 -8.58
N LYS A 54 10.88 2.13 -8.42
CA LYS A 54 10.06 0.92 -8.55
C LYS A 54 9.10 0.75 -7.38
N ILE A 55 9.54 1.10 -6.17
CA ILE A 55 8.70 1.11 -4.97
C ILE A 55 7.56 2.13 -5.15
N ASP A 56 7.88 3.33 -5.63
CA ASP A 56 6.90 4.38 -5.88
C ASP A 56 5.89 3.97 -6.96
N GLU A 57 6.36 3.38 -8.07
CA GLU A 57 5.49 2.85 -9.13
C GLU A 57 4.54 1.78 -8.58
N GLN A 58 5.04 0.82 -7.80
CA GLN A 58 4.20 -0.20 -7.18
C GLN A 58 3.22 0.37 -6.15
N ALA A 59 3.64 1.37 -5.37
CA ALA A 59 2.76 2.05 -4.41
C ALA A 59 1.61 2.78 -5.13
N CYS A 60 1.91 3.44 -6.26
CA CYS A 60 0.89 4.09 -7.09
C CYS A 60 -0.08 3.07 -7.71
N LEU A 61 0.42 1.97 -8.27
CA LEU A 61 -0.41 0.90 -8.82
C LEU A 61 -1.32 0.30 -7.74
N TRP A 62 -0.75 0.02 -6.57
CA TRP A 62 -1.52 -0.49 -5.45
C TRP A 62 -2.59 0.49 -4.97
N ALA A 63 -2.28 1.79 -4.92
CA ALA A 63 -3.25 2.81 -4.54
C ALA A 63 -4.39 2.91 -5.55
N ASP A 64 -4.11 2.79 -6.85
CA ASP A 64 -5.13 2.76 -7.89
C ASP A 64 -6.02 1.51 -7.80
N ASP A 65 -5.41 0.32 -7.67
CA ASP A 65 -6.12 -0.93 -7.42
C ASP A 65 -7.00 -0.84 -6.17
N TRP A 66 -6.47 -0.25 -5.10
CA TRP A 66 -7.21 -0.01 -3.87
C TRP A 66 -8.36 0.98 -4.06
N ASN A 67 -8.19 2.06 -4.81
CA ASN A 67 -9.28 3.02 -5.00
C ASN A 67 -10.41 2.45 -5.87
N ASN A 68 -10.10 1.48 -6.74
CA ASN A 68 -11.01 0.91 -7.72
C ASN A 68 -11.55 -0.49 -7.35
N HIS A 69 -11.01 -1.18 -6.34
CA HIS A 69 -11.55 -2.47 -5.90
C HIS A 69 -12.91 -2.29 -5.22
N LYS A 70 -13.78 -3.29 -5.35
CA LYS A 70 -15.10 -3.29 -4.74
C LYS A 70 -15.03 -3.80 -3.31
N ILE A 71 -15.52 -3.01 -2.36
CA ILE A 71 -15.68 -3.40 -0.96
C ILE A 71 -17.08 -3.99 -0.78
N PRO A 72 -17.21 -5.23 -0.29
CA PRO A 72 -18.51 -5.77 0.10
C PRO A 72 -19.07 -4.96 1.27
N LEU A 73 -20.26 -4.39 1.09
CA LEU A 73 -20.96 -3.64 2.13
C LEU A 73 -22.19 -4.42 2.59
N GLU A 74 -22.37 -4.54 3.90
CA GLU A 74 -23.49 -5.29 4.47
C GLU A 74 -24.83 -4.63 4.09
N GLY A 75 -25.71 -5.40 3.43
CA GLY A 75 -27.02 -4.91 2.98
C GLY A 75 -26.99 -3.93 1.79
N LYS A 76 -25.83 -3.71 1.15
CA LYS A 76 -25.68 -2.82 -0.01
C LYS A 76 -24.94 -3.50 -1.16
N ARG A 77 -25.01 -2.90 -2.35
CA ARG A 77 -24.16 -3.34 -3.48
C ARG A 77 -22.69 -3.04 -3.14
N PRO A 78 -21.75 -3.92 -3.53
CA PRO A 78 -20.33 -3.65 -3.37
C PRO A 78 -19.92 -2.39 -4.14
N GLU A 79 -19.21 -1.50 -3.47
CA GLU A 79 -18.86 -0.17 -4.00
C GLU A 79 -17.36 0.06 -3.88
N THR A 80 -16.78 0.91 -4.74
CA THR A 80 -15.35 1.23 -4.68
C THR A 80 -15.09 2.38 -3.72
N PRO A 81 -13.91 2.44 -3.05
CA PRO A 81 -13.56 3.60 -2.22
C PRO A 81 -13.67 4.92 -2.97
N HIS A 82 -13.32 4.95 -4.26
CA HIS A 82 -13.47 6.12 -5.11
C HIS A 82 -14.93 6.56 -5.25
N ASN A 83 -15.83 5.63 -5.56
CA ASN A 83 -17.26 5.94 -5.70
C ASN A 83 -17.89 6.36 -4.37
N MET A 84 -17.56 5.67 -3.27
CA MET A 84 -18.01 6.03 -1.92
C MET A 84 -17.58 7.46 -1.56
N TRP A 85 -16.36 7.87 -1.94
CA TRP A 85 -15.89 9.24 -1.75
C TRP A 85 -16.70 10.23 -2.60
N ILE A 86 -16.88 9.97 -3.90
CA ILE A 86 -17.68 10.83 -4.79
C ILE A 86 -19.11 11.01 -4.24
N GLU A 87 -19.78 9.92 -3.84
CA GLU A 87 -21.12 9.95 -3.27
C GLU A 87 -21.18 10.84 -2.01
N SER A 88 -20.19 10.74 -1.13
CA SER A 88 -20.12 11.60 0.07
C SER A 88 -20.03 13.09 -0.27
N GLN A 89 -19.24 13.46 -1.28
CA GLN A 89 -19.09 14.85 -1.69
C GLN A 89 -20.37 15.42 -2.32
N ILE A 90 -21.17 14.57 -2.98
CA ILE A 90 -22.47 14.96 -3.57
C ILE A 90 -23.54 15.09 -2.49
N MET A 91 -23.53 14.25 -1.45
CA MET A 91 -24.53 14.29 -0.37
C MET A 91 -24.31 15.43 0.63
N ASP A 92 -23.07 15.92 0.79
CA ASP A 92 -22.70 17.00 1.71
C ASP A 92 -22.74 18.41 1.07
N GLY A 93 -23.09 18.52 -0.23
CA GLY A 93 -23.23 19.79 -0.97
C GLY A 93 -24.68 20.21 -1.18
#